data_AF-A0A1J1HXS9-F1
#
_entry.id   AF-A0A1J1HXS9-F1
#
_cell.length_a   1.000
_cell.length_b   1.000
_cell.length_c   1.000
_cell.angle_alpha   90.00
_cell.angle_beta   90.00
_cell.angle_gamma   90.00
#
_symmetry.space_group_name_H-M   'P 1'
#
loop_
_entity.id
_entity.type
_entity.pdbx_description
1 polymer ?
#
loop_
_entity_poly.entity_id
_entity_poly.type
_entity_poly.pdbx_seq_one_letter_code
_entity_poly.pdbx_strand_id
1 'polypeptide(L)'
;MEYQTVEVEGHFFHEKEMYLGPRGLIKPDAIESGGGLISQRNSSSGYLVITPFKLENRNETILVNRGWVSRQNLDPEKRAKGQIQGTIKLHGVVRLPEPRPQFTQSSNSNMFLYRDFPKMCSLSGADPYFLDAKYESTIPGGPIGGQTRVTLRNEHLSYIVTWYSLSAFTAFLWWKQVVKRVPI
;
A
#
# COMPACT_ATOMS: atom_id res chain seq x y z
N MET A 1 -12.80 -7.79 4.38
CA MET A 1 -13.01 -6.49 3.69
C MET A 1 -11.68 -5.77 3.57
N GLU A 2 -10.69 -6.38 2.92
CA GLU A 2 -9.45 -5.68 2.57
C GLU A 2 -9.70 -4.89 1.29
N TYR A 3 -9.09 -3.71 1.14
CA TYR A 3 -9.23 -2.85 -0.05
C TYR A 3 -10.60 -2.19 -0.26
N GLN A 4 -11.44 -2.12 0.78
CA GLN A 4 -12.67 -1.34 0.70
C GLN A 4 -12.37 0.14 0.95
N THR A 5 -12.95 0.99 0.10
CA THR A 5 -12.88 2.44 0.25
C THR A 5 -13.87 2.91 1.29
N VAL A 6 -13.43 3.74 2.22
CA VAL A 6 -14.27 4.35 3.26
C VAL A 6 -13.99 5.85 3.36
N GLU A 7 -14.99 6.59 3.80
CA GLU A 7 -14.89 8.01 4.13
C GLU A 7 -15.01 8.16 5.65
N VAL A 8 -14.11 8.92 6.25
CA VAL A 8 -14.10 9.20 7.68
C VAL A 8 -13.91 10.69 7.93
N GLU A 9 -14.50 11.19 9.01
CA GLU A 9 -14.42 12.59 9.42
C GLU A 9 -13.91 12.68 10.86
N GLY A 10 -13.02 13.64 11.12
CA GLY A 10 -12.28 13.72 12.38
C GLY A 10 -11.03 14.56 12.29
N HIS A 11 -10.14 14.46 13.29
CA HIS A 11 -8.92 15.26 13.38
C HIS A 11 -7.68 14.41 13.70
N PHE A 12 -6.52 14.89 13.28
CA PHE A 12 -5.24 14.21 13.49
C PHE A 12 -4.57 14.59 14.82
N PHE A 13 -3.97 13.61 15.48
CA PHE A 13 -3.06 13.81 16.61
C PHE A 13 -1.60 13.81 16.13
N HIS A 14 -1.14 14.96 15.62
CA HIS A 14 0.20 15.12 15.04
C HIS A 14 1.35 14.89 16.05
N GLU A 15 1.10 15.04 17.35
CA GLU A 15 2.09 14.78 18.41
C GLU A 15 2.51 13.29 18.50
N LYS A 16 1.62 12.39 18.07
CA LYS A 16 1.82 10.94 18.13
C LYS A 16 2.13 10.35 16.75
N GLU A 17 2.70 11.15 15.88
CA GLU A 17 3.08 10.70 14.55
C GLU A 17 4.20 9.65 14.60
N MET A 18 4.05 8.63 13.77
CA MET A 18 4.98 7.52 13.58
C MET A 18 5.39 7.45 12.11
N TYR A 19 6.59 6.94 11.86
CA TYR A 19 7.18 6.86 10.52
C TYR A 19 7.39 5.41 10.13
N LEU A 20 7.08 5.06 8.88
CA LEU A 20 7.32 3.73 8.32
C LEU A 20 8.23 3.85 7.09
N GLY A 21 9.44 3.31 7.18
CA GLY A 21 10.42 3.43 6.11
C GLY A 21 11.69 2.60 6.28
N PRO A 22 12.62 2.69 5.33
CA PRO A 22 12.55 3.51 4.13
C PRO A 22 11.53 2.99 3.11
N ARG A 23 10.89 3.90 2.35
CA ARG A 23 9.98 3.63 1.22
C ARG A 23 10.26 4.57 0.06
N GLY A 24 10.15 4.06 -1.17
CA GLY A 24 10.19 4.90 -2.37
C GLY A 24 8.86 5.59 -2.62
N LEU A 25 8.89 6.80 -3.19
CA LEU A 25 7.67 7.48 -3.62
C LEU A 25 7.00 6.72 -4.77
N ILE A 26 5.72 6.40 -4.60
CA ILE A 26 4.86 5.88 -5.67
C ILE A 26 4.13 7.09 -6.27
N LYS A 27 4.35 7.32 -7.57
CA LYS A 27 3.59 8.31 -8.34
C LYS A 27 2.45 7.60 -9.06
N PRO A 28 1.22 8.14 -9.03
CA PRO A 28 0.07 7.53 -9.70
C PRO A 28 0.29 7.42 -11.22
N ASP A 29 0.98 8.39 -11.83
CA ASP A 29 1.27 8.40 -13.29
C ASP A 29 2.55 7.66 -13.68
N ALA A 30 3.31 7.12 -12.72
CA ALA A 30 4.48 6.33 -13.07
C ALA A 30 3.99 5.00 -13.62
N ILE A 31 4.17 4.79 -14.93
CA ILE A 31 4.00 3.52 -15.64
C ILE A 31 4.44 2.41 -14.70
N GLU A 32 3.52 1.46 -14.45
CA GLU A 32 3.72 0.28 -13.61
C GLU A 32 5.12 -0.28 -13.88
N SER A 33 6.09 0.16 -13.09
CA SER A 33 7.45 -0.32 -13.27
C SER A 33 7.39 -1.70 -12.67
N GLY A 34 7.14 -2.68 -13.56
CA GLY A 34 7.06 -4.08 -13.23
C GLY A 34 8.21 -4.43 -12.30
N GLY A 35 7.94 -5.28 -11.31
CA GLY A 35 8.91 -5.70 -10.29
C GLY A 35 10.04 -6.54 -10.88
N GLY A 36 10.79 -5.96 -11.81
CA GLY A 36 12.01 -6.49 -12.39
C GLY A 36 13.22 -5.94 -11.65
N LEU A 37 14.32 -6.69 -11.70
CA LEU A 37 15.58 -6.46 -11.00
C LEU A 37 16.31 -5.14 -11.36
N ILE A 38 15.69 -4.26 -12.18
CA ILE A 38 16.27 -3.03 -12.72
C ILE A 38 15.49 -1.77 -12.30
N SER A 39 14.30 -1.90 -11.70
CA SER A 39 13.48 -0.72 -11.36
C SER A 39 13.87 -0.12 -10.01
N GLN A 40 14.40 1.12 -10.03
CA GLN A 40 14.34 2.20 -8.99
C GLN A 40 15.65 2.98 -8.80
N ARG A 41 16.37 3.37 -9.87
CA ARG A 41 17.51 4.30 -9.73
C ARG A 41 17.11 5.75 -9.37
N ASN A 42 15.84 6.12 -9.54
CA ASN A 42 15.35 7.50 -9.33
C ASN A 42 14.23 7.64 -8.28
N SER A 43 13.93 6.62 -7.47
CA SER A 43 12.96 6.80 -6.38
C SER A 43 13.65 7.51 -5.22
N SER A 44 13.24 8.75 -4.93
CA SER A 44 13.59 9.41 -3.68
C SER A 44 13.20 8.51 -2.52
N SER A 45 14.16 8.16 -1.67
CA SER A 45 13.91 7.44 -0.43
C SER A 45 13.25 8.38 0.57
N GLY A 46 12.20 7.88 1.22
CA GLY A 46 11.44 8.64 2.20
C GLY A 46 10.71 7.71 3.15
N TYR A 47 9.68 8.24 3.79
CA TYR A 47 8.97 7.59 4.89
C TYR A 47 7.49 7.79 4.71
N LEU A 48 6.70 6.79 5.10
CA LEU A 48 5.27 6.90 5.24
C LEU A 48 4.95 7.48 6.61
N VAL A 49 4.08 8.47 6.64
CA VAL A 49 3.61 9.14 7.85
C VAL A 49 2.34 8.47 8.33
N ILE A 50 2.40 7.90 9.53
CA ILE A 50 1.28 7.27 10.20
C ILE A 50 0.88 8.15 11.37
N THR A 51 -0.35 8.64 11.37
CA THR A 51 -0.86 9.55 12.39
C THR A 51 -2.16 9.00 12.97
N PRO A 52 -2.31 8.98 14.30
CA PRO A 52 -3.60 8.66 14.93
C PRO A 52 -4.65 9.70 14.54
N PHE A 53 -5.85 9.24 14.21
CA PHE A 53 -6.97 10.06 13.76
C PHE A 53 -8.18 9.76 14.63
N LYS A 54 -8.64 10.77 15.37
CA LYS A 54 -9.83 10.64 16.20
C LYS A 54 -11.06 10.93 15.36
N LEU A 55 -11.96 9.96 15.30
CA LEU A 55 -13.22 10.10 14.60
C LEU A 55 -14.11 11.11 15.35
N GLU A 56 -14.86 11.92 14.62
CA GLU A 56 -15.80 12.85 15.23
C GLU A 56 -17.09 12.14 15.65
N ASN A 57 -17.55 11.21 14.81
CA ASN A 57 -18.81 10.49 15.01
C ASN A 57 -18.71 9.34 16.03
N ARG A 58 -17.50 8.97 16.46
CA ARG A 58 -17.24 7.83 17.36
C ARG A 58 -16.11 8.17 18.32
N ASN A 59 -16.10 7.56 19.50
CA ASN A 59 -15.01 7.75 20.47
C ASN A 59 -13.79 6.86 20.18
N GLU A 60 -13.64 6.39 18.95
CA GLU A 60 -12.57 5.52 18.48
C GLU A 60 -11.46 6.37 17.84
N THR A 61 -10.21 5.94 18.02
CA THR A 61 -9.04 6.55 17.36
C THR A 61 -8.42 5.52 16.44
N ILE A 62 -8.32 5.83 15.15
CA ILE A 62 -7.78 4.90 14.15
C ILE A 62 -6.38 5.31 13.73
N LEU A 63 -5.59 4.39 13.18
CA LEU A 63 -4.31 4.71 12.56
C LEU A 63 -4.50 5.02 11.08
N VAL A 64 -4.03 6.20 10.66
CA VAL A 64 -4.10 6.63 9.27
C VAL A 64 -2.69 6.77 8.72
N ASN A 65 -2.37 6.04 7.66
CA ASN A 65 -1.23 6.35 6.81
C ASN A 65 -1.61 7.51 5.90
N ARG A 66 -1.09 8.70 6.22
CA ARG A 66 -1.34 9.94 5.49
C ARG A 66 -0.60 10.00 4.16
N GLY A 67 0.46 9.21 4.01
CA GLY A 67 1.24 9.15 2.77
C GLY A 67 2.74 9.33 2.95
N TRP A 68 3.42 9.57 1.83
CA TRP A 68 4.87 9.61 1.75
C TRP A 68 5.43 11.03 1.94
N VAL A 69 6.54 11.13 2.67
CA VAL A 69 7.37 12.34 2.79
C VAL A 69 8.82 12.02 2.46
N SER A 70 9.52 13.00 1.89
CA SER A 70 10.96 12.88 1.66
C SER A 70 11.73 12.90 2.99
N ARG A 71 12.96 12.37 3.00
CA ARG A 71 13.83 12.43 4.20
C ARG A 71 14.05 13.86 4.70
N GLN A 72 14.06 14.85 3.81
CA GLN A 72 14.27 16.26 4.16
C GLN A 72 13.05 16.87 4.88
N ASN A 73 11.85 16.36 4.59
CA ASN A 73 10.56 16.82 5.12
C ASN A 73 9.99 15.86 6.19
N LEU A 74 10.84 15.03 6.79
CA LEU A 74 10.42 14.12 7.86
C LEU A 74 9.92 14.90 9.08
N ASP A 75 10.65 15.97 9.42
CA ASP A 75 10.33 16.88 10.51
C ASP A 75 8.98 17.58 10.31
N PRO A 76 8.02 17.44 11.24
CA PRO A 76 6.74 18.15 11.23
C PRO A 76 6.85 19.66 10.96
N GLU A 77 7.85 20.34 11.52
CA GLU A 77 7.99 21.78 11.41
C GLU A 77 8.24 22.23 9.97
N LYS A 78 8.99 21.43 9.20
CA LYS A 78 9.29 21.70 7.79
C LYS A 78 8.09 21.50 6.87
N ARG A 79 7.01 20.90 7.38
CA ARG A 79 5.76 20.63 6.65
C ARG A 79 4.54 21.16 7.41
N ALA A 80 4.67 22.30 8.07
CA ALA A 80 3.59 22.95 8.81
C ALA A 80 2.30 23.12 7.98
N LYS A 81 2.41 23.40 6.66
CA LYS A 81 1.26 23.48 5.73
C LYS A 81 0.45 22.18 5.64
N GLY A 82 1.13 21.04 5.81
CA GLY A 82 0.50 19.72 5.87
C GLY A 82 -0.06 19.37 7.25
N GLN A 83 0.34 20.06 8.33
CA GLN A 83 -0.15 19.81 9.69
C GLN A 83 -1.43 20.60 9.98
N ILE A 84 -2.45 20.30 9.18
CA ILE A 84 -3.79 20.85 9.35
C ILE A 84 -4.34 20.57 10.76
N GLN A 85 -4.93 21.59 11.36
CA GLN A 85 -5.62 21.47 12.65
C GLN A 85 -7.13 21.56 12.41
N GLY A 86 -7.91 20.78 13.16
CA GLY A 86 -9.36 20.73 13.05
C GLY A 86 -9.89 19.49 12.32
N THR A 87 -11.22 19.47 12.18
CA THR A 87 -11.96 18.37 11.55
C THR A 87 -11.78 18.40 10.03
N ILE A 88 -11.49 17.24 9.44
CA ILE A 88 -11.41 17.02 8.00
C ILE A 88 -12.15 15.76 7.60
N LYS A 89 -12.54 15.72 6.32
CA LYS A 89 -12.99 14.51 5.65
C LYS A 89 -11.83 13.84 4.92
N LEU A 90 -11.68 12.55 5.13
CA LEU A 90 -10.61 11.73 4.60
C LEU A 90 -11.20 10.52 3.87
N HIS A 91 -10.78 10.34 2.61
CA HIS A 91 -11.07 9.13 1.86
C HIS A 91 -9.86 8.20 1.93
N GLY A 92 -10.09 6.95 2.33
CA GLY A 92 -9.03 5.98 2.50
C GLY A 92 -9.48 4.57 2.17
N VAL A 93 -8.51 3.66 2.23
CA VAL A 93 -8.68 2.24 1.98
C VAL A 93 -8.35 1.47 3.25
N VAL A 94 -9.28 0.63 3.70
CA VAL A 94 -9.07 -0.19 4.90
C VAL A 94 -8.02 -1.27 4.62
N ARG A 95 -7.04 -1.39 5.53
CA ARG A 95 -6.01 -2.42 5.48
C ARG A 95 -6.11 -3.32 6.69
N LEU A 96 -6.00 -4.62 6.43
CA LEU A 96 -5.89 -5.60 7.50
C LEU A 96 -4.46 -5.58 8.10
N PRO A 97 -4.33 -6.01 9.36
CA PRO A 97 -3.03 -6.21 9.98
C PRO A 97 -2.22 -7.24 9.20
N GLU A 98 -0.95 -6.95 8.95
CA GLU A 98 -0.03 -7.86 8.29
C GLU A 98 0.77 -8.65 9.34
N PRO A 99 1.01 -9.95 9.14
CA PRO A 99 1.86 -10.72 10.03
C PRO A 99 3.29 -10.19 10.00
N ARG A 100 3.98 -10.30 11.14
CA ARG A 100 5.37 -9.87 11.25
C ARG A 100 6.26 -10.66 10.28
N PRO A 101 7.10 -10.00 9.46
CA PRO A 101 8.10 -10.70 8.66
C PRO A 101 9.15 -11.39 9.54
N GLN A 102 9.52 -12.62 9.20
CA GLN A 102 10.38 -13.51 9.99
C GLN A 102 11.77 -12.91 10.32
N PHE A 103 12.31 -12.06 9.45
CA PHE A 103 13.66 -11.50 9.57
C PHE A 103 13.69 -10.01 9.92
N THR A 104 12.62 -9.47 10.52
CA THR A 104 12.58 -8.07 10.90
C THR A 104 12.66 -7.90 12.42
N GLN A 105 13.54 -7.01 12.88
CA GLN A 105 13.65 -6.65 14.29
C GLN A 105 12.48 -5.76 14.70
N SER A 106 12.03 -5.87 15.95
CA SER A 106 11.03 -4.94 16.50
C SER A 106 11.68 -3.58 16.75
N SER A 107 11.10 -2.51 16.20
CA SER A 107 11.58 -1.15 16.50
C SER A 107 11.11 -0.69 17.87
N ASN A 108 11.97 -0.04 18.65
CA ASN A 108 11.61 0.58 19.94
C ASN A 108 11.42 2.11 19.84
N SER A 109 11.48 2.68 18.64
CA SER A 109 11.28 4.11 18.38
C SER A 109 10.00 4.34 17.59
N ASN A 110 9.64 5.61 17.36
CA ASN A 110 8.54 5.98 16.45
C ASN A 110 8.87 5.73 14.97
N MET A 111 9.96 5.03 14.66
CA MET A 111 10.38 4.69 13.31
C MET A 111 10.28 3.18 13.09
N PHE A 112 9.43 2.76 12.19
CA PHE A 112 9.12 1.37 11.91
C PHE A 112 9.65 0.93 10.54
N LEU A 113 10.12 -0.33 10.45
CA LEU A 113 10.54 -0.94 9.18
C LEU A 113 9.37 -1.63 8.45
N TYR A 114 8.43 -2.15 9.24
CA TYR A 114 7.21 -2.83 8.82
C TYR A 114 6.03 -2.30 9.62
N ARG A 115 4.81 -2.55 9.13
CA ARG A 115 3.56 -2.14 9.80
C ARG A 115 3.29 -3.04 11.02
N ASP A 116 4.01 -2.80 12.11
CA ASP A 116 3.78 -3.49 13.39
C ASP A 116 2.53 -2.94 14.06
N PHE A 117 1.38 -3.49 13.65
CA PHE A 117 0.10 -2.93 14.01
C PHE A 117 -0.20 -2.94 15.52
N PRO A 118 0.01 -4.06 16.26
CA PRO A 118 -0.19 -4.07 17.71
C PRO A 118 0.70 -3.05 18.44
N LYS A 119 1.96 -2.90 18.01
CA LYS A 119 2.89 -1.97 18.65
C LYS A 119 2.53 -0.52 18.36
N MET A 120 2.17 -0.19 17.12
CA MET A 120 1.71 1.15 16.74
C MET A 120 0.45 1.56 17.53
N CYS A 121 -0.52 0.64 17.68
CA CYS A 121 -1.72 0.87 18.48
C CYS A 121 -1.36 1.12 19.95
N SER A 122 -0.45 0.31 20.52
CA SER A 122 -0.01 0.44 21.92
C SER A 122 0.70 1.77 22.20
N LEU A 123 1.52 2.28 21.28
CA LEU A 123 2.22 3.56 21.43
C LEU A 123 1.31 4.76 21.25
N SER A 124 0.36 4.68 20.32
CA SER A 124 -0.55 5.79 20.03
C SER A 124 -1.76 5.86 20.96
N GLY A 125 -2.19 4.71 21.51
CA GLY A 125 -3.49 4.54 22.15
C GLY A 125 -4.64 4.42 21.14
N ALA A 126 -4.34 4.09 19.88
CA ALA A 126 -5.33 3.89 18.83
C ALA A 126 -5.94 2.48 18.90
N ASP A 127 -7.19 2.37 18.46
CA ASP A 127 -7.90 1.13 18.21
C ASP A 127 -7.28 0.38 17.00
N PRO A 128 -7.49 -0.95 16.90
CA PRO A 128 -6.90 -1.78 15.86
C PRO A 128 -7.60 -1.60 14.50
N TYR A 129 -7.71 -0.37 14.03
CA TYR A 129 -8.12 -0.02 12.66
C TYR A 129 -7.02 0.75 11.92
N PHE A 130 -6.70 0.31 10.70
CA PHE A 130 -5.69 0.95 9.85
C PHE A 130 -6.31 1.41 8.52
N LEU A 131 -6.04 2.65 8.16
CA LEU A 131 -6.53 3.28 6.95
C LEU A 131 -5.38 3.87 6.13
N ASP A 132 -5.29 3.51 4.85
CA ASP A 132 -4.39 4.18 3.91
C ASP A 132 -5.12 5.33 3.21
N ALA A 133 -4.64 6.57 3.35
CA ALA A 133 -5.22 7.73 2.69
C ALA A 133 -5.08 7.63 1.16
N LYS A 134 -6.14 7.96 0.43
CA LYS A 134 -6.10 8.06 -1.04
C LYS A 134 -5.32 9.29 -1.50
N TYR A 135 -4.88 9.26 -2.76
CA TYR A 135 -4.18 10.39 -3.37
C TYR A 135 -5.05 11.67 -3.39
N GLU A 136 -6.36 11.54 -3.61
CA GLU A 136 -7.32 12.65 -3.63
C GLU A 136 -7.40 13.42 -2.31
N SER A 137 -7.13 12.75 -1.17
CA SER A 137 -7.11 13.37 0.16
C SER A 137 -5.73 13.91 0.54
N THR A 138 -4.80 14.03 -0.41
CA THR A 138 -3.49 14.63 -0.19
C THR A 138 -3.62 16.12 0.06
N ILE A 139 -2.96 16.61 1.10
CA ILE A 139 -2.96 18.02 1.45
C ILE A 139 -1.72 18.67 0.84
N PRO A 140 -1.86 19.78 0.08
CA PRO A 140 -0.72 20.49 -0.48
C PRO A 140 0.31 20.89 0.59
N GLY A 141 1.56 20.47 0.39
CA GLY A 141 2.64 20.70 1.37
C GLY A 141 2.69 19.71 2.53
N GLY A 142 1.82 18.69 2.55
CA GLY A 142 1.84 17.56 3.49
C GLY A 142 2.30 16.24 2.86
N PRO A 143 2.14 15.12 3.60
CA PRO A 143 2.42 13.77 3.09
C PRO A 143 1.58 13.45 1.86
N ILE A 144 2.20 12.78 0.87
CA ILE A 144 1.57 12.42 -0.41
C ILE A 144 0.82 11.10 -0.25
N GLY A 145 -0.52 11.13 -0.28
CA GLY A 145 -1.38 9.96 -0.16
C GLY A 145 -1.27 8.99 -1.34
N GLY A 146 -2.05 7.91 -1.33
CA GLY A 146 -2.12 6.94 -2.43
C GLY A 146 -0.88 6.06 -2.59
N GLN A 147 -0.15 5.82 -1.49
CA GLN A 147 1.10 5.03 -1.50
C GLN A 147 0.87 3.53 -1.38
N THR A 148 -0.38 3.09 -1.52
CA THR A 148 -0.76 1.69 -1.45
C THR A 148 -0.66 1.07 -2.84
N ARG A 149 0.40 0.29 -3.08
CA ARG A 149 0.54 -0.43 -4.36
C ARG A 149 -0.38 -1.66 -4.35
N VAL A 150 -1.46 -1.61 -5.13
CA VAL A 150 -2.30 -2.79 -5.40
C VAL A 150 -1.89 -3.33 -6.77
N THR A 151 -0.98 -4.30 -6.80
CA THR A 151 -0.66 -5.02 -8.04
C THR A 151 -1.45 -6.30 -8.10
N LEU A 152 -2.39 -6.40 -9.04
CA LEU A 152 -3.00 -7.67 -9.40
C LEU A 152 -2.12 -8.31 -10.46
N ARG A 153 -1.57 -9.49 -10.15
CA ARG A 153 -0.73 -10.22 -11.10
C ARG A 153 -1.61 -10.71 -12.24
N ASN A 154 -1.37 -10.23 -13.46
CA ASN A 154 -2.10 -10.63 -14.65
C ASN A 154 -1.29 -11.64 -15.47
N GLU A 155 -1.58 -12.93 -15.29
CA GLU A 155 -0.97 -14.02 -16.06
C GLU A 155 -1.96 -14.63 -17.07
N HIS A 156 -3.11 -13.98 -17.31
CA HIS A 156 -4.20 -14.56 -18.11
C HIS A 156 -3.75 -14.92 -19.53
N LEU A 157 -2.98 -14.06 -20.18
CA LEU A 157 -2.45 -14.34 -21.52
C LEU A 157 -1.52 -15.56 -21.52
N SER A 158 -0.63 -15.67 -20.53
CA SER A 158 0.28 -16.80 -20.38
C SER A 158 -0.48 -18.12 -20.23
N TYR A 159 -1.53 -18.13 -19.39
CA TYR A 159 -2.42 -19.28 -19.25
C TYR A 159 -3.19 -19.60 -20.53
N ILE A 160 -3.75 -18.59 -21.21
CA ILE A 160 -4.44 -18.79 -22.50
C ILE A 160 -3.49 -19.46 -23.48
N VAL A 161 -2.28 -18.93 -23.67
CA VAL A 161 -1.28 -19.52 -24.58
C VAL A 161 -0.97 -20.96 -24.20
N THR A 162 -0.74 -21.24 -22.92
CA THR A 162 -0.41 -22.58 -22.43
C THR A 162 -1.55 -23.57 -22.71
N TRP A 163 -2.78 -23.25 -22.32
CA TRP A 163 -3.92 -24.16 -22.44
C TRP A 163 -4.35 -24.37 -23.89
N TYR A 164 -4.35 -23.33 -24.71
CA TYR A 164 -4.69 -23.44 -26.12
C TYR A 164 -3.59 -24.16 -26.92
N SER A 165 -2.31 -23.98 -26.56
CA SER A 165 -1.21 -24.73 -27.20
C SER A 165 -1.31 -26.23 -26.90
N LEU A 166 -1.59 -26.59 -25.64
CA LEU A 166 -1.77 -28.00 -25.25
C LEU A 166 -3.00 -28.63 -25.93
N SER A 167 -4.10 -27.88 -26.01
CA SER A 167 -5.32 -28.31 -26.72
C SER A 167 -5.09 -28.48 -28.22
N ALA A 168 -4.36 -27.55 -28.86
CA ALA A 168 -4.03 -27.64 -30.28
C ALA A 168 -3.10 -28.82 -30.58
N PHE A 169 -2.09 -29.06 -29.74
CA PHE A 169 -1.16 -30.18 -29.90
C PHE A 169 -1.87 -31.53 -29.76
N THR A 170 -2.71 -31.69 -28.74
CA THR A 170 -3.49 -32.93 -28.54
C THR A 170 -4.52 -33.15 -29.65
N ALA A 171 -5.22 -32.10 -30.10
CA ALA A 171 -6.12 -32.17 -31.24
C ALA A 171 -5.39 -32.58 -32.54
N PHE A 172 -4.18 -32.04 -32.76
CA PHE A 172 -3.35 -32.40 -33.90
C PHE A 172 -2.93 -33.88 -33.87
N LEU A 173 -2.47 -34.39 -32.72
CA LEU A 173 -2.12 -35.80 -32.57
C LEU A 173 -3.33 -36.71 -32.81
N TRP A 174 -4.49 -36.38 -32.23
CA TRP A 174 -5.73 -37.12 -32.46
C TRP A 174 -6.12 -37.14 -33.94
N TRP A 175 -6.06 -36.00 -34.62
CA TRP A 175 -6.35 -35.91 -36.06
C TRP A 175 -5.39 -36.77 -36.88
N LYS A 176 -4.09 -36.72 -36.60
CA LYS A 176 -3.08 -37.54 -37.28
C LYS A 176 -3.32 -39.04 -37.08
N GLN A 177 -3.58 -39.46 -35.83
CA GLN A 177 -3.66 -40.87 -35.48
C GLN A 177 -5.01 -41.51 -35.85
N VAL A 178 -6.12 -40.81 -35.64
CA VAL A 178 -7.48 -41.36 -35.82
C VAL A 178 -8.02 -41.11 -37.21
N VAL A 179 -7.88 -39.87 -37.73
CA VAL A 179 -8.45 -39.49 -39.02
C VAL A 179 -7.53 -39.89 -40.17
N LYS A 180 -6.24 -39.54 -40.10
CA LYS A 180 -5.28 -39.91 -41.16
C LYS A 180 -4.70 -41.33 -41.02
N ARG A 181 -4.88 -42.00 -39.87
CA ARG A 181 -4.37 -43.36 -39.57
C ARG A 181 -2.91 -43.55 -39.98
N VAL A 182 -2.08 -42.53 -39.83
CA VAL A 182 -0.65 -42.63 -40.17
C VAL A 182 0.01 -43.48 -39.08
N PRO A 183 0.66 -44.62 -39.41
CA PRO A 183 1.37 -45.41 -38.42
C PRO A 183 2.51 -44.57 -37.81
N ILE A 184 2.81 -44.84 -36.54
CA ILE A 184 3.79 -44.11 -35.73
C ILE A 184 5.18 -44.25 -36.34
#